data_AF-A0A353WSP4-F1
#
_entry.id   AF-A0A353WSP4-F1
#
_cell.length_a   1.000
_cell.length_b   1.000
_cell.length_c   1.000
_cell.angle_alpha   90.00
_cell.angle_beta   90.00
_cell.angle_gamma   90.00
#
_symmetry.space_group_name_H-M   'P 1'
#
loop_
_entity.id
_entity.type
_entity.pdbx_description
1 polymer ?
#
loop_
_entity_poly.entity_id
_entity_poly.type
_entity_poly.pdbx_seq_one_letter_code
_entity_poly.pdbx_strand_id
1 'polypeptide(L)'
;SFSGSSNTVKVTLTDTPELRNLKYVYLVVAKGDYTGVKMDVETELTTYSFADGKLNLSDENTGLFRVKVTLPDYEAPKEEAFVKVSSTADITDGSKYLMASKKSDTEYYVAYKKDNDYLRATTVSLDEKGNIQKTEATEKLAITFIAGSGDYQGKFALKFDALGKTCFVQSPTNVSAGVEYKGFFWFENESNYASQDNSWWTITVTDGKAVLKTKEFMLWGEPTGRFGEVTFFKDDGYFGVRAPETDAEQCADVVLFKLQ
;
A
#
# COMPACT_ATOMS: atom_id res chain seq x y z
N SER A 1 23.49 17.26 -43.38
CA SER A 1 24.76 16.63 -42.98
C SER A 1 24.54 15.95 -41.64
N PHE A 2 24.93 14.68 -41.51
CA PHE A 2 24.89 13.93 -40.25
C PHE A 2 26.24 14.11 -39.54
N SER A 3 26.21 14.48 -38.26
CA SER A 3 27.38 14.49 -37.37
C SER A 3 26.92 13.97 -36.01
N GLY A 4 27.07 12.67 -35.78
CA GLY A 4 26.63 12.04 -34.54
C GLY A 4 27.51 10.85 -34.22
N SER A 5 28.20 10.92 -33.08
CA SER A 5 28.90 9.82 -32.43
C SER A 5 27.98 9.21 -31.36
N SER A 6 26.95 8.44 -31.78
CA SER A 6 26.28 7.43 -30.94
C SER A 6 25.26 6.64 -31.79
N ASN A 7 25.18 5.32 -31.57
CA ASN A 7 24.39 4.36 -32.34
C ASN A 7 22.88 4.40 -32.01
N THR A 8 22.30 5.58 -31.78
CA THR A 8 20.90 5.71 -31.33
C THR A 8 20.13 6.67 -32.24
N VAL A 9 19.13 6.14 -32.94
CA VAL A 9 18.16 6.92 -33.71
C VAL A 9 16.86 6.95 -32.90
N LYS A 10 16.51 8.11 -32.33
CA LYS A 10 15.24 8.30 -31.62
C LYS A 10 14.24 8.98 -32.55
N VAL A 11 13.08 8.34 -32.77
CA VAL A 11 11.98 8.90 -33.56
C VAL A 11 10.76 9.01 -32.66
N THR A 12 10.25 10.22 -32.51
CA THR A 12 9.00 10.48 -31.79
C THR A 12 7.88 10.60 -32.82
N LEU A 13 6.88 9.74 -32.75
CA LEU A 13 5.69 9.82 -33.58
C LEU A 13 4.69 10.77 -32.89
N THR A 14 4.76 12.05 -33.21
CA THR A 14 3.77 13.03 -32.75
C THR A 14 2.63 13.09 -33.75
N ASP A 15 1.43 12.83 -33.23
CA ASP A 15 0.12 12.95 -33.86
C ASP A 15 -0.14 12.04 -35.08
N THR A 16 -0.79 10.91 -34.77
CA THR A 16 -1.48 10.02 -35.71
C THR A 16 -0.60 9.52 -36.87
N PRO A 17 0.30 8.54 -36.63
CA PRO A 17 0.98 7.88 -37.74
C PRO A 17 -0.05 7.28 -38.69
N GLU A 18 0.11 7.48 -40.00
CA GLU A 18 -0.76 6.88 -41.02
C GLU A 18 -0.56 5.36 -41.01
N LEU A 19 -1.36 4.65 -40.21
CA LEU A 19 -1.37 3.20 -40.13
C LEU A 19 -2.02 2.63 -41.39
N ARG A 20 -1.28 2.53 -42.49
CA ARG A 20 -1.75 1.79 -43.67
C ARG A 20 -1.89 0.31 -43.31
N ASN A 21 -3.13 -0.17 -43.24
CA ASN A 21 -3.52 -1.56 -42.96
C ASN A 21 -3.19 -2.09 -41.55
N LEU A 22 -3.08 -1.22 -40.53
CA LEU A 22 -3.02 -1.59 -39.09
C LEU A 22 -1.88 -2.55 -38.67
N LYS A 23 -0.81 -2.71 -39.46
CA LYS A 23 0.20 -3.77 -39.22
C LYS A 23 1.66 -3.32 -39.21
N TYR A 24 1.98 -2.09 -39.62
CA TYR A 24 3.36 -1.67 -39.84
C TYR A 24 3.59 -0.22 -39.42
N VAL A 25 4.77 0.02 -38.83
CA VAL A 25 5.34 1.35 -38.61
C VAL A 25 6.51 1.50 -39.58
N TYR A 26 6.56 2.61 -40.30
CA TYR A 26 7.64 2.93 -41.23
C TYR A 26 8.58 3.96 -40.59
N LEU A 27 9.88 3.68 -40.63
CA LEU A 27 10.93 4.55 -40.10
C LEU A 27 11.94 4.83 -41.20
N VAL A 28 12.32 6.10 -41.37
CA VAL A 28 13.38 6.49 -42.30
C VAL A 28 14.71 6.51 -41.53
N VAL A 29 15.67 5.72 -42.00
CA VAL A 29 17.00 5.56 -41.40
C VAL A 29 18.08 5.81 -42.45
N ALA A 30 19.27 6.21 -42.01
CA ALA A 30 20.40 6.42 -42.92
C ALA A 30 20.88 5.09 -43.52
N LYS A 31 21.47 5.15 -44.73
CA LYS A 31 22.10 3.97 -45.34
C LYS A 31 23.34 3.56 -44.52
N GLY A 32 23.52 2.26 -44.32
CA GLY A 32 24.66 1.72 -43.59
C GLY A 32 24.46 0.28 -43.11
N ASP A 33 25.54 -0.29 -42.55
CA ASP A 33 25.52 -1.58 -41.86
C ASP A 33 25.50 -1.36 -40.34
N TYR A 34 24.46 -1.88 -39.69
CA TYR A 34 24.26 -1.73 -38.25
C TYR A 34 24.28 -3.10 -37.56
N THR A 35 25.08 -3.21 -36.50
CA THR A 35 25.17 -4.39 -35.63
C THR A 35 24.84 -4.00 -34.18
N GLY A 36 24.23 -4.90 -33.40
CA GLY A 36 23.83 -4.59 -32.02
C GLY A 36 22.69 -3.59 -31.94
N VAL A 37 21.78 -3.61 -32.92
CA VAL A 37 20.64 -2.68 -32.96
C VAL A 37 19.66 -3.05 -31.85
N LYS A 38 19.38 -2.08 -30.98
CA LYS A 38 18.28 -2.12 -30.01
C LYS A 38 17.17 -1.21 -30.50
N MET A 39 15.96 -1.73 -30.59
CA MET A 39 14.75 -0.96 -30.88
C MET A 39 13.91 -0.89 -29.61
N ASP A 40 13.68 0.33 -29.12
CA ASP A 40 12.78 0.59 -28.01
C ASP A 40 11.50 1.26 -28.54
N VAL A 41 10.34 0.69 -28.20
CA VAL A 41 9.01 1.24 -28.53
C VAL A 41 8.35 1.67 -27.24
N GLU A 42 8.28 2.98 -27.04
CA GLU A 42 7.70 3.61 -25.86
C GLU A 42 6.24 4.01 -26.15
N THR A 43 5.33 3.64 -25.24
CA THR A 43 3.89 3.97 -25.27
C THR A 43 3.51 4.65 -23.96
N GLU A 44 2.30 5.22 -23.89
CA GLU A 44 1.79 5.85 -22.65
C GLU A 44 1.71 4.88 -21.46
N LEU A 45 1.66 3.56 -21.71
CA LEU A 45 1.46 2.53 -20.68
C LEU A 45 2.72 1.71 -20.39
N THR A 46 3.64 1.58 -21.35
CA THR A 46 4.81 0.70 -21.23
C THR A 46 5.88 0.94 -22.30
N THR A 47 7.07 0.37 -22.11
CA THR A 47 8.17 0.35 -23.09
C THR A 47 8.51 -1.09 -23.48
N TYR A 48 8.58 -1.36 -24.78
CA TYR A 48 9.00 -2.65 -25.33
C TYR A 48 10.42 -2.54 -25.89
N SER A 49 11.32 -3.45 -25.51
CA SER A 49 12.71 -3.49 -25.99
C SER A 49 12.99 -4.72 -26.84
N PHE A 50 13.53 -4.52 -28.03
CA PHE A 50 13.97 -5.56 -28.95
C PHE A 50 15.47 -5.44 -29.16
N ALA A 51 16.25 -6.45 -28.80
CA ALA A 51 17.70 -6.44 -28.90
C ALA A 51 18.22 -7.37 -30.01
N ASP A 52 19.43 -7.09 -30.46
CA ASP A 52 20.30 -7.98 -31.25
C ASP A 52 19.89 -8.24 -32.71
N GLY A 53 19.45 -7.19 -33.40
CA GLY A 53 19.26 -7.21 -34.85
C GLY A 53 20.54 -6.86 -35.63
N LYS A 54 20.79 -7.57 -36.75
CA LYS A 54 21.68 -7.10 -37.84
C LYS A 54 20.82 -6.43 -38.91
N LEU A 55 21.16 -5.19 -39.27
CA LEU A 55 20.43 -4.40 -40.26
C LEU A 55 21.42 -3.91 -41.32
N ASN A 56 21.33 -4.47 -42.54
CA ASN A 56 22.13 -4.04 -43.69
C ASN A 56 21.24 -3.23 -44.64
N LEU A 57 21.55 -1.93 -44.77
CA LEU A 57 20.86 -0.97 -45.64
C LEU A 57 21.82 -0.37 -46.68
N SER A 58 22.89 -1.11 -47.02
CA SER A 58 23.92 -0.65 -47.95
C SER A 58 23.51 -0.80 -49.42
N ASP A 59 22.54 -1.66 -49.73
CA ASP A 59 22.04 -1.90 -51.09
C ASP A 59 21.01 -0.84 -51.51
N GLU A 60 21.26 -0.19 -52.64
CA GLU A 60 20.42 0.88 -53.19
C GLU A 60 19.03 0.42 -53.63
N ASN A 61 18.83 -0.88 -53.87
CA ASN A 61 17.54 -1.46 -54.24
C ASN A 61 16.72 -1.92 -53.02
N THR A 62 17.27 -1.83 -51.81
CA THR A 62 16.64 -2.35 -50.58
C THR A 62 16.06 -1.19 -49.76
N GLY A 63 14.93 -0.64 -50.21
CA GLY A 63 14.28 0.51 -49.57
C GLY A 63 13.37 0.18 -48.38
N LEU A 64 13.08 -1.11 -48.14
CA LEU A 64 12.13 -1.54 -47.13
C LEU A 64 12.64 -2.75 -46.35
N PHE A 65 12.96 -2.54 -45.07
CA PHE A 65 13.31 -3.63 -44.17
C PHE A 65 12.12 -3.94 -43.25
N ARG A 66 11.72 -5.21 -43.17
CA ARG A 66 10.61 -5.67 -42.34
C ARG A 66 11.15 -6.50 -41.19
N VAL A 67 11.01 -6.01 -39.96
CA VAL A 67 11.21 -6.81 -38.76
C VAL A 67 9.87 -7.41 -38.36
N LYS A 68 9.80 -8.74 -38.23
CA LYS A 68 8.63 -9.38 -37.62
C LYS A 68 8.77 -9.26 -36.11
N VAL A 69 7.98 -8.36 -35.53
CA VAL A 69 7.91 -8.17 -34.08
C VAL A 69 6.74 -8.98 -33.55
N THR A 70 6.99 -9.92 -32.64
CA THR A 70 5.95 -10.55 -31.83
C THR A 70 5.91 -9.78 -30.51
N LEU A 71 4.80 -9.09 -30.25
CA LEU A 71 4.57 -8.50 -28.94
C LEU A 71 4.34 -9.63 -27.93
N PRO A 72 4.91 -9.56 -26.72
CA PRO A 72 4.49 -10.44 -25.64
C PRO A 72 2.99 -10.23 -25.37
N ASP A 73 2.36 -11.22 -24.73
CA ASP A 73 0.98 -11.06 -24.26
C ASP A 73 0.87 -9.81 -23.38
N TYR A 74 -0.16 -9.01 -23.63
CA TYR A 74 -0.44 -7.84 -22.82
C TYR A 74 -0.87 -8.29 -21.41
N GLU A 75 -0.04 -7.99 -20.42
CA GLU A 75 -0.47 -8.02 -19.02
C GLU A 75 -1.09 -6.68 -18.68
N ALA A 76 -2.40 -6.67 -18.39
CA ALA A 76 -3.06 -5.47 -17.89
C ALA A 76 -2.37 -5.00 -16.61
N PRO A 77 -2.11 -3.69 -16.45
CA PRO A 77 -1.63 -3.14 -15.19
C PRO A 77 -2.50 -3.64 -14.03
N LYS A 78 -1.88 -4.18 -12.99
CA LYS A 78 -2.61 -4.56 -11.78
C LYS A 78 -3.15 -3.29 -11.15
N GLU A 79 -4.46 -3.17 -11.06
CA GLU A 79 -5.10 -2.17 -10.22
C GLU A 79 -4.75 -2.49 -8.76
N GLU A 80 -3.98 -1.62 -8.12
CA GLU A 80 -3.65 -1.75 -6.70
C GLU A 80 -4.92 -1.58 -5.86
N ALA A 81 -5.09 -2.45 -4.88
CA ALA A 81 -6.24 -2.40 -3.99
C ALA A 81 -5.87 -2.90 -2.60
N PHE A 82 -6.60 -2.42 -1.61
CA PHE A 82 -6.54 -2.93 -0.25
C PHE A 82 -7.44 -4.17 -0.16
N VAL A 83 -6.81 -5.33 0.03
CA VAL A 83 -7.45 -6.65 0.10
C VAL A 83 -7.56 -7.08 1.56
N LYS A 84 -8.71 -7.63 1.96
CA LYS A 84 -8.95 -8.06 3.35
C LYS A 84 -7.94 -9.13 3.76
N VAL A 85 -7.25 -8.90 4.88
CA VAL A 85 -6.32 -9.85 5.47
C VAL A 85 -7.10 -10.99 6.12
N SER A 86 -6.72 -12.24 5.84
CA SER A 86 -7.37 -13.43 6.39
C SER A 86 -6.54 -14.13 7.47
N SER A 87 -5.21 -13.97 7.44
CA SER A 87 -4.29 -14.65 8.37
C SER A 87 -3.20 -13.74 8.92
N THR A 88 -2.64 -14.12 10.07
CA THR A 88 -1.51 -13.41 10.69
C THR A 88 -0.26 -13.44 9.80
N ALA A 89 -0.08 -14.48 8.97
CA ALA A 89 1.07 -14.61 8.10
C ALA A 89 1.13 -13.55 6.98
N ASP A 90 -0.01 -12.91 6.67
CA ASP A 90 -0.10 -11.85 5.68
C ASP A 90 0.32 -10.48 6.25
N ILE A 91 0.57 -10.39 7.55
CA ILE A 91 1.11 -9.21 8.21
C ILE A 91 2.62 -9.14 7.97
N THR A 92 3.06 -8.12 7.22
CA THR A 92 4.43 -7.98 6.76
C THR A 92 4.98 -6.59 7.05
N ASP A 93 6.27 -6.53 7.34
CA ASP A 93 7.00 -5.29 7.59
C ASP A 93 6.91 -4.32 6.40
N GLY A 94 6.83 -3.02 6.70
CA GLY A 94 6.76 -1.94 5.72
C GLY A 94 5.48 -1.89 4.88
N SER A 95 4.54 -2.81 5.08
CA SER A 95 3.30 -2.87 4.30
C SER A 95 2.24 -1.92 4.83
N LYS A 96 1.39 -1.43 3.92
CA LYS A 96 0.30 -0.50 4.21
C LYS A 96 -1.00 -1.24 4.45
N TYR A 97 -1.70 -0.85 5.51
CA TYR A 97 -2.98 -1.44 5.92
C TYR A 97 -4.03 -0.36 6.17
N LEU A 98 -5.29 -0.65 5.85
CA LEU A 98 -6.43 0.06 6.41
C LEU A 98 -6.93 -0.71 7.63
N MET A 99 -7.02 -0.03 8.77
CA MET A 99 -7.71 -0.56 9.94
C MET A 99 -9.17 -0.17 9.88
N ALA A 100 -10.05 -1.16 9.90
CA ALA A 100 -11.45 -0.95 9.59
C ALA A 100 -12.39 -1.76 10.50
N SER A 101 -13.66 -1.36 10.54
CA SER A 101 -14.75 -2.09 11.18
C SER A 101 -15.94 -2.14 10.21
N LYS A 102 -16.65 -3.27 10.18
CA LYS A 102 -17.79 -3.45 9.27
C LYS A 102 -18.90 -2.46 9.59
N LYS A 103 -19.40 -1.75 8.57
CA LYS A 103 -20.58 -0.87 8.65
C LYS A 103 -21.80 -1.55 8.03
N SER A 104 -21.61 -2.10 6.83
CA SER A 104 -22.62 -2.87 6.08
C SER A 104 -21.92 -3.96 5.27
N ASP A 105 -22.64 -4.65 4.39
CA ASP A 105 -22.02 -5.65 3.50
C ASP A 105 -21.12 -5.02 2.43
N THR A 106 -21.30 -3.74 2.12
CA THR A 106 -20.57 -3.02 1.06
C THR A 106 -19.75 -1.85 1.59
N GLU A 107 -19.79 -1.56 2.89
CA GLU A 107 -19.12 -0.41 3.48
C GLU A 107 -18.40 -0.76 4.79
N TYR A 108 -17.28 -0.08 5.00
CA TYR A 108 -16.47 -0.16 6.21
C TYR A 108 -16.23 1.23 6.80
N TYR A 109 -16.20 1.30 8.13
CA TYR A 109 -15.62 2.40 8.88
C TYR A 109 -14.10 2.22 8.87
N VAL A 110 -13.36 3.14 8.28
CA VAL A 110 -11.89 3.13 8.20
C VAL A 110 -11.31 4.17 9.14
N ALA A 111 -10.37 3.75 9.97
CA ALA A 111 -9.72 4.58 10.98
C ALA A 111 -8.85 5.67 10.33
N TYR A 112 -8.90 6.88 10.88
CA TYR A 112 -7.97 7.96 10.60
C TYR A 112 -7.82 8.84 11.84
N LYS A 113 -6.66 9.47 12.00
CA LYS A 113 -6.50 10.45 13.09
C LYS A 113 -6.90 11.84 12.60
N LYS A 114 -7.69 12.52 13.43
CA LYS A 114 -8.09 13.94 13.25
C LYS A 114 -7.59 14.83 14.40
N ASP A 115 -7.57 14.31 15.62
CA ASP A 115 -7.27 15.01 16.88
C ASP A 115 -6.44 14.10 17.82
N ASN A 116 -6.23 14.49 19.08
CA ASN A 116 -5.23 13.88 19.98
C ASN A 116 -5.74 12.73 20.86
N ASP A 117 -7.02 12.38 20.79
CA ASP A 117 -7.60 11.42 21.73
C ASP A 117 -7.96 10.12 20.99
N TYR A 118 -8.84 10.16 19.98
CA TYR A 118 -9.34 8.95 19.32
C TYR A 118 -9.06 8.92 17.82
N LEU A 119 -8.98 7.71 17.26
CA LEU A 119 -8.97 7.52 15.81
C LEU A 119 -10.41 7.62 15.31
N ARG A 120 -10.73 8.69 14.59
CA ARG A 120 -12.03 8.86 13.94
C ARG A 120 -12.22 7.81 12.86
N ALA A 121 -13.46 7.64 12.42
CA ALA A 121 -13.78 6.78 11.28
C ALA A 121 -14.36 7.58 10.11
N THR A 122 -13.98 7.20 8.90
CA THR A 122 -14.66 7.61 7.66
C THR A 122 -15.24 6.38 6.97
N THR A 123 -16.30 6.55 6.17
CA THR A 123 -16.86 5.43 5.41
C THR A 123 -16.08 5.24 4.11
N VAL A 124 -15.74 4.00 3.80
CA VAL A 124 -15.18 3.58 2.51
C VAL A 124 -15.96 2.37 1.99
N SER A 125 -16.28 2.37 0.71
CA SER A 125 -17.03 1.30 0.06
C SER A 125 -16.12 0.24 -0.56
N LEU A 126 -16.62 -0.98 -0.62
CA LEU A 126 -16.01 -2.07 -1.36
C LEU A 126 -16.31 -1.97 -2.86
N ASP A 127 -15.38 -2.45 -3.67
CA ASP A 127 -15.61 -2.74 -5.09
C ASP A 127 -16.35 -4.08 -5.28
N GLU A 128 -16.63 -4.43 -6.53
CA GLU A 128 -17.33 -5.67 -6.90
C GLU A 128 -16.57 -6.95 -6.50
N LYS A 129 -15.26 -6.86 -6.24
CA LYS A 129 -14.40 -7.96 -5.80
C LYS A 129 -14.28 -8.03 -4.28
N GLY A 130 -14.92 -7.12 -3.55
CA GLY A 130 -14.86 -7.04 -2.09
C GLY A 130 -13.59 -6.36 -1.55
N ASN A 131 -12.88 -5.60 -2.39
CA ASN A 131 -11.67 -4.86 -2.01
C ASN A 131 -11.96 -3.36 -1.86
N ILE A 132 -11.05 -2.65 -1.20
CA ILE A 132 -11.07 -1.19 -1.17
C ILE A 132 -10.07 -0.69 -2.22
N GLN A 133 -10.54 0.03 -3.22
CA GLN A 133 -9.67 0.57 -4.29
C GLN A 133 -8.61 1.52 -3.72
N LYS A 134 -7.38 1.41 -4.24
CA LYS A 134 -6.32 2.38 -3.92
C LYS A 134 -6.62 3.68 -4.66
N THR A 135 -6.80 4.74 -3.89
CA THR A 135 -6.96 6.12 -4.36
C THR A 135 -6.09 7.02 -3.48
N GLU A 136 -5.85 8.27 -3.90
CA GLU A 136 -5.17 9.23 -3.03
C GLU A 136 -5.86 9.41 -1.66
N ALA A 137 -7.19 9.28 -1.63
CA ALA A 137 -7.97 9.41 -0.40
C ALA A 137 -7.76 8.20 0.52
N THR A 138 -7.89 6.98 -0.01
CA THR A 138 -7.71 5.76 0.80
C THR A 138 -6.26 5.55 1.21
N GLU A 139 -5.29 5.96 0.39
CA GLU A 139 -3.87 5.89 0.75
C GLU A 139 -3.51 6.81 1.93
N LYS A 140 -4.16 7.96 2.09
CA LYS A 140 -3.97 8.85 3.26
C LYS A 140 -4.50 8.25 4.58
N LEU A 141 -5.36 7.25 4.50
CA LEU A 141 -5.90 6.55 5.67
C LEU A 141 -5.02 5.36 6.08
N ALA A 142 -4.02 5.01 5.27
CA ALA A 142 -3.20 3.83 5.48
C ALA A 142 -2.26 3.96 6.68
N ILE A 143 -2.06 2.82 7.33
CA ILE A 143 -1.15 2.60 8.44
C ILE A 143 -0.04 1.69 7.93
N THR A 144 1.20 2.16 8.04
CA THR A 144 2.38 1.35 7.75
C THR A 144 2.74 0.56 9.01
N PHE A 145 2.85 -0.76 8.90
CA PHE A 145 3.27 -1.62 10.01
C PHE A 145 4.78 -1.82 9.97
N ILE A 146 5.46 -1.50 11.08
CA ILE A 146 6.91 -1.61 11.19
C ILE A 146 7.25 -2.71 12.19
N ALA A 147 7.93 -3.76 11.73
CA ALA A 147 8.28 -4.91 12.55
C ALA A 147 9.32 -4.54 13.62
N GLY A 148 9.07 -4.99 14.84
CA GLY A 148 10.00 -4.85 15.95
C GLY A 148 11.18 -5.79 15.83
N SER A 149 12.30 -5.38 16.41
CA SER A 149 13.53 -6.19 16.55
C SER A 149 13.93 -6.27 18.03
N GLY A 150 14.83 -7.21 18.36
CA GLY A 150 15.26 -7.43 19.74
C GLY A 150 14.08 -7.81 20.66
N ASP A 151 13.90 -7.06 21.75
CA ASP A 151 12.84 -7.28 22.75
C ASP A 151 11.41 -7.10 22.20
N TYR A 152 11.28 -6.51 20.99
CA TYR A 152 10.01 -6.31 20.31
C TYR A 152 9.81 -7.24 19.10
N GLN A 153 10.65 -8.27 18.94
CA GLN A 153 10.47 -9.27 17.90
C GLN A 153 9.06 -9.88 17.94
N GLY A 154 8.39 -9.94 16.79
CA GLY A 154 7.01 -10.41 16.67
C GLY A 154 5.92 -9.39 17.02
N LYS A 155 6.31 -8.14 17.33
CA LYS A 155 5.41 -7.00 17.50
C LYS A 155 5.57 -6.00 16.36
N PHE A 156 4.60 -5.11 16.24
CA PHE A 156 4.61 -4.06 15.22
C PHE A 156 4.37 -2.68 15.83
N ALA A 157 5.11 -1.68 15.35
CA ALA A 157 4.73 -0.28 15.53
C ALA A 157 3.79 0.13 14.38
N LEU A 158 2.82 0.98 14.69
CA LEU A 158 1.79 1.43 13.74
C LEU A 158 2.07 2.88 13.35
N LYS A 159 2.41 3.15 12.08
CA LYS A 159 2.73 4.49 11.59
C LYS A 159 1.64 5.02 10.65
N PHE A 160 0.98 6.10 11.03
CA PHE A 160 0.13 6.88 10.14
C PHE A 160 0.95 8.00 9.50
N ASP A 161 1.41 7.80 8.27
CA ASP A 161 2.26 8.78 7.56
C ASP A 161 1.57 10.15 7.39
N ALA A 162 0.24 10.17 7.26
CA ALA A 162 -0.56 11.38 7.16
C ALA A 162 -0.45 12.33 8.37
N LEU A 163 0.13 11.87 9.50
CA LEU A 163 0.27 12.64 10.72
C LEU A 163 1.57 13.43 10.86
N GLY A 164 2.49 13.27 9.90
CA GLY A 164 3.76 13.97 9.93
C GLY A 164 4.59 13.60 11.15
N LYS A 165 4.82 14.56 12.06
CA LYS A 165 5.82 14.42 13.14
C LYS A 165 5.45 13.43 14.23
N THR A 166 4.18 13.32 14.60
CA THR A 166 3.70 12.38 15.64
C THR A 166 2.83 11.32 14.98
N CYS A 167 3.51 10.37 14.33
CA CYS A 167 2.88 9.42 13.42
C CYS A 167 2.75 8.01 13.99
N PHE A 168 3.39 7.70 15.12
CA PHE A 168 3.34 6.37 15.73
C PHE A 168 2.22 6.27 16.76
N VAL A 169 1.36 5.27 16.62
CA VAL A 169 0.25 5.02 17.54
C VAL A 169 0.77 4.30 18.79
N GLN A 170 0.50 4.89 19.93
CA GLN A 170 0.83 4.35 21.24
C GLN A 170 -0.42 3.94 21.99
N SER A 171 -0.33 2.78 22.63
CA SER A 171 -1.33 2.31 23.58
C SER A 171 -1.32 3.14 24.87
N PRO A 172 -2.46 3.27 25.55
CA PRO A 172 -2.49 3.83 26.89
C PRO A 172 -1.71 2.96 27.87
N THR A 173 -0.97 3.58 28.79
CA THR A 173 -0.13 2.87 29.79
C THR A 173 -0.91 2.42 31.02
N ASN A 174 -2.04 3.09 31.29
CA ASN A 174 -2.98 2.78 32.34
C ASN A 174 -4.42 2.96 31.84
N VAL A 175 -5.36 2.27 32.47
CA VAL A 175 -6.80 2.52 32.30
C VAL A 175 -7.34 2.77 33.70
N SER A 176 -7.94 3.92 33.95
CA SER A 176 -8.45 4.25 35.28
C SER A 176 -9.81 3.58 35.51
N ALA A 177 -10.00 2.98 36.70
CA ALA A 177 -11.23 2.26 37.06
C ALA A 177 -12.49 3.14 37.17
N GLY A 178 -12.35 4.47 37.02
CA GLY A 178 -13.44 5.45 37.16
C GLY A 178 -14.11 5.84 35.84
N VAL A 179 -13.66 5.32 34.70
CA VAL A 179 -14.25 5.57 33.38
C VAL A 179 -14.59 4.20 32.79
N GLU A 180 -15.80 4.04 32.26
CA GLU A 180 -16.16 2.89 31.41
C GLU A 180 -14.98 2.61 30.47
N TYR A 181 -14.43 1.40 30.50
CA TYR A 181 -13.08 1.04 30.03
C TYR A 181 -12.81 1.31 28.53
N LYS A 182 -12.72 2.60 28.15
CA LYS A 182 -12.48 3.14 26.81
C LYS A 182 -11.23 4.02 26.89
N GLY A 183 -10.12 3.50 26.35
CA GLY A 183 -8.83 4.16 26.29
C GLY A 183 -8.62 4.86 24.93
N PHE A 184 -8.06 6.05 25.00
CA PHE A 184 -7.66 6.84 23.85
C PHE A 184 -6.20 6.50 23.44
N PHE A 185 -5.76 6.93 22.27
CA PHE A 185 -4.40 6.67 21.78
C PHE A 185 -3.45 7.82 22.09
N TRP A 186 -2.20 7.50 22.40
CA TRP A 186 -1.12 8.47 22.38
C TRP A 186 -0.41 8.43 21.02
N PHE A 187 0.35 9.49 20.71
CA PHE A 187 1.07 9.58 19.46
C PHE A 187 2.50 10.02 19.68
N GLU A 188 3.44 9.28 19.08
CA GLU A 188 4.87 9.50 19.25
C GLU A 188 5.54 9.79 17.91
N ASN A 189 6.67 10.46 18.01
CA ASN A 189 7.52 10.79 16.88
C ASN A 189 8.47 9.65 16.49
N GLU A 190 9.01 9.77 15.28
CA GLU A 190 9.90 8.77 14.68
C GLU A 190 11.22 8.57 15.45
N SER A 191 11.70 9.58 16.18
CA SER A 191 12.92 9.46 16.98
C SER A 191 12.73 8.69 18.29
N ASN A 192 11.50 8.59 18.81
CA ASN A 192 11.26 8.11 20.17
C ASN A 192 10.46 6.80 20.23
N TYR A 193 9.62 6.49 19.24
CA TYR A 193 8.65 5.39 19.33
C TYR A 193 9.29 4.05 19.72
N ALA A 194 10.49 3.75 19.19
CA ALA A 194 11.16 2.48 19.39
C ALA A 194 11.62 2.26 20.84
N SER A 195 11.84 3.34 21.60
CA SER A 195 12.23 3.28 23.02
C SER A 195 11.04 3.15 23.98
N GLN A 196 9.82 3.19 23.45
CA GLN A 196 8.58 3.26 24.23
C GLN A 196 7.79 1.97 24.06
N ASP A 197 7.71 1.15 25.11
CA ASP A 197 7.03 -0.16 25.08
C ASP A 197 5.58 -0.09 24.58
N ASN A 198 4.89 1.01 24.86
CA ASN A 198 3.49 1.19 24.50
C ASN A 198 3.29 1.51 23.00
N SER A 199 4.37 1.74 22.24
CA SER A 199 4.33 1.87 20.77
C SER A 199 4.21 0.52 20.05
N TRP A 200 4.42 -0.59 20.76
CA TRP A 200 4.54 -1.92 20.16
C TRP A 200 3.28 -2.76 20.40
N TRP A 201 2.69 -3.24 19.31
CA TRP A 201 1.43 -3.97 19.27
C TRP A 201 1.64 -5.42 18.90
N THR A 202 0.95 -6.33 19.59
CA THR A 202 0.85 -7.73 19.14
C THR A 202 -0.35 -7.83 18.21
N ILE A 203 -0.15 -8.35 17.01
CA ILE A 203 -1.20 -8.42 15.98
C ILE A 203 -1.45 -9.87 15.62
N THR A 204 -2.69 -10.32 15.78
CA THR A 204 -3.14 -11.64 15.35
C THR A 204 -4.39 -11.51 14.49
N VAL A 205 -4.45 -12.27 13.40
CA VAL A 205 -5.62 -12.35 12.52
C VAL A 205 -6.09 -13.80 12.43
N THR A 206 -7.37 -14.00 12.72
CA THR A 206 -8.07 -15.30 12.62
C THR A 206 -9.39 -15.07 11.91
N ASP A 207 -9.65 -15.83 10.84
CA ASP A 207 -10.87 -15.73 10.01
C ASP A 207 -11.19 -14.29 9.57
N GLY A 208 -10.13 -13.51 9.29
CA GLY A 208 -10.22 -12.12 8.87
C GLY A 208 -10.61 -11.10 9.95
N LYS A 209 -10.73 -11.53 11.21
CA LYS A 209 -10.79 -10.64 12.38
C LYS A 209 -9.38 -10.38 12.88
N ALA A 210 -9.02 -9.10 13.05
CA ALA A 210 -7.74 -8.67 13.57
C ALA A 210 -7.87 -8.27 15.06
N VAL A 211 -6.94 -8.74 15.87
CA VAL A 211 -6.76 -8.31 17.26
C VAL A 211 -5.43 -7.60 17.36
N LEU A 212 -5.47 -6.30 17.67
CA LEU A 212 -4.29 -5.47 17.94
C LEU A 212 -4.25 -5.25 19.45
N LYS A 213 -3.34 -5.96 20.11
CA LYS A 213 -3.25 -6.04 21.56
C LYS A 213 -2.15 -5.14 22.10
N THR A 214 -2.45 -4.40 23.17
CA THR A 214 -1.50 -3.52 23.86
C THR A 214 -0.46 -4.34 24.64
N LYS A 215 0.53 -3.64 25.20
CA LYS A 215 1.28 -4.19 26.35
C LYS A 215 0.35 -4.36 27.57
N GLU A 216 0.82 -5.11 28.56
CA GLU A 216 0.09 -5.27 29.82
C GLU A 216 -0.10 -3.92 30.51
N PHE A 217 -1.31 -3.65 30.99
CA PHE A 217 -1.60 -2.43 31.73
C PHE A 217 -0.90 -2.46 33.09
N MET A 218 -0.40 -1.30 33.49
CA MET A 218 0.26 -1.10 34.76
C MET A 218 -0.66 -0.34 35.73
N LEU A 219 -0.71 -0.78 36.99
CA LEU A 219 -1.43 -0.11 38.06
C LEU A 219 -0.41 0.17 39.18
N TRP A 220 -0.09 1.45 39.41
CA TRP A 220 0.91 1.88 40.40
C TRP A 220 2.30 1.26 40.18
N GLY A 221 2.66 1.00 38.93
CA GLY A 221 3.94 0.39 38.56
C GLY A 221 3.95 -1.13 38.55
N GLU A 222 2.85 -1.78 38.92
CA GLU A 222 2.73 -3.25 38.93
C GLU A 222 1.91 -3.77 37.73
N PRO A 223 2.30 -4.89 37.10
CA PRO A 223 1.53 -5.55 36.04
C PRO A 223 0.17 -6.03 36.56
N THR A 224 -0.87 -5.87 35.75
CA THR A 224 -2.26 -6.15 36.19
C THR A 224 -2.85 -7.47 35.69
N GLY A 225 -2.15 -8.18 34.82
CA GLY A 225 -2.64 -9.30 34.02
C GLY A 225 -3.59 -8.89 32.88
N ARG A 226 -3.92 -7.60 32.76
CA ARG A 226 -4.92 -7.08 31.82
C ARG A 226 -4.26 -6.42 30.62
N PHE A 227 -4.89 -6.58 29.47
CA PHE A 227 -4.42 -6.05 28.19
C PHE A 227 -5.58 -5.40 27.46
N GLY A 228 -5.29 -4.34 26.72
CA GLY A 228 -6.26 -3.69 25.85
C GLY A 228 -6.25 -4.28 24.45
N GLU A 229 -7.37 -4.11 23.76
CA GLU A 229 -7.52 -4.44 22.34
C GLU A 229 -8.08 -3.23 21.59
N VAL A 230 -7.59 -2.99 20.39
CA VAL A 230 -8.22 -1.99 19.51
C VAL A 230 -9.61 -2.46 19.11
N THR A 231 -10.60 -1.57 19.20
CA THR A 231 -11.99 -1.81 18.79
C THR A 231 -12.58 -0.57 18.15
N PHE A 232 -13.68 -0.73 17.42
CA PHE A 232 -14.57 0.38 17.08
C PHE A 232 -15.70 0.46 18.12
N PHE A 233 -15.91 1.64 18.69
CA PHE A 233 -16.99 1.93 19.63
C PHE A 233 -18.21 2.44 18.88
N LYS A 234 -19.28 1.63 18.85
CA LYS A 234 -20.47 1.89 18.02
C LYS A 234 -21.18 3.19 18.40
N ASP A 235 -21.32 3.42 19.70
CA ASP A 235 -22.07 4.58 20.23
C ASP A 235 -21.37 5.91 19.92
N ASP A 236 -20.04 5.88 19.85
CA ASP A 236 -19.23 7.07 19.71
C ASP A 236 -18.67 7.29 18.28
N GLY A 237 -18.66 6.25 17.46
CA GLY A 237 -18.20 6.31 16.06
C GLY A 237 -16.69 6.48 15.89
N TYR A 238 -15.88 6.01 16.83
CA TYR A 238 -14.42 6.07 16.77
C TYR A 238 -13.76 4.73 17.12
N PHE A 239 -12.50 4.59 16.73
CA PHE A 239 -11.62 3.52 17.19
C PHE A 239 -10.88 3.97 18.45
N GLY A 240 -10.73 3.05 19.39
CA GLY A 240 -9.97 3.23 20.62
C GLY A 240 -9.53 1.87 21.17
N VAL A 241 -8.99 1.89 22.38
CA VAL A 241 -8.55 0.68 23.09
C VAL A 241 -9.60 0.32 24.13
N ARG A 242 -10.17 -0.89 24.06
CA ARG A 242 -11.07 -1.41 25.10
C ARG A 242 -10.30 -2.31 26.07
N ALA A 243 -10.74 -2.36 27.32
CA ALA A 243 -10.33 -3.41 28.24
C ALA A 243 -11.18 -4.68 28.00
N PRO A 244 -10.78 -5.85 28.52
CA PRO A 244 -11.53 -7.10 28.36
C PRO A 244 -12.95 -7.04 28.95
N GLU A 245 -13.17 -6.19 29.94
CA GLU A 245 -14.44 -6.04 30.66
C GLU A 245 -15.44 -5.10 29.97
N THR A 246 -15.02 -4.42 28.89
CA THR A 246 -15.90 -3.52 28.14
C THR A 246 -17.03 -4.32 27.49
N ASP A 247 -18.26 -3.80 27.59
CA ASP A 247 -19.44 -4.42 27.01
C ASP A 247 -19.23 -4.69 25.50
N ALA A 248 -19.36 -5.96 25.12
CA ALA A 248 -19.18 -6.42 23.75
C ALA A 248 -20.24 -5.85 22.81
N GLU A 249 -21.44 -5.52 23.32
CA GLU A 249 -22.51 -4.94 22.50
C GLU A 249 -22.14 -3.55 21.97
N GLN A 250 -21.36 -2.78 22.74
CA GLN A 250 -20.86 -1.45 22.37
C GLN A 250 -19.67 -1.51 21.39
N CYS A 251 -19.10 -2.69 21.17
CA CYS A 251 -17.87 -2.89 20.40
C CYS A 251 -18.15 -3.58 19.06
N ALA A 252 -17.34 -3.27 18.05
CA ALA A 252 -17.33 -3.97 16.76
C ALA A 252 -15.94 -4.49 16.42
N ASP A 253 -15.90 -5.62 15.73
CA ASP A 253 -14.67 -6.28 15.32
C ASP A 253 -13.83 -5.42 14.38
N VAL A 254 -12.52 -5.45 14.60
CA VAL A 254 -11.54 -4.83 13.72
C VAL A 254 -11.12 -5.82 12.64
N VAL A 255 -10.96 -5.33 11.42
CA VAL A 255 -10.38 -6.04 10.29
C VAL A 255 -9.26 -5.21 9.69
N LEU A 256 -8.35 -5.86 8.97
CA LEU A 256 -7.28 -5.19 8.24
C LEU A 256 -7.47 -5.42 6.74
N PHE A 257 -7.26 -4.40 5.93
CA PHE A 257 -7.09 -4.55 4.49
C PHE A 257 -5.67 -4.15 4.10
N LYS A 258 -4.92 -5.04 3.48
CA LYS A 258 -3.52 -4.85 3.07
C LYS A 258 -3.47 -4.37 1.62
N LEU A 259 -2.66 -3.35 1.35
CA LEU A 259 -2.38 -2.92 -0.03
C LEU A 259 -1.63 -4.02 -0.79
N GLN A 260 -2.15 -4.40 -1.97
CA GLN A 260 -1.58 -5.39 -2.90
C GLN A 260 -1.28 -4.76 -4.26
#